data_AF-A0A7K3Y1D1-F1
#
_entry.id   AF-A0A7K3Y1D1-F1
#
_cell.length_a   1.000
_cell.length_b   1.000
_cell.length_c   1.000
_cell.angle_alpha   90.00
_cell.angle_beta   90.00
_cell.angle_gamma   90.00
#
_symmetry.space_group_name_H-M   'P 1'
#
loop_
_entity.id
_entity.type
_entity.pdbx_description
1 polymer ?
#
loop_
_entity_poly.entity_id
_entity_poly.type
_entity_poly.pdbx_seq_one_letter_code
_entity_poly.pdbx_strand_id
1 'polypeptide(L)'
;MATAKTNSETPKKRNAASKALSTKAKTAAPDQLVVEAEQTAQPAPGASSAAAPFAALVGQPEELARTLNGLKKTDLTALAKELSLTGTSKLRKAELADRVAKALVENASAPAEAAADAPTEQSAAAEAAPAKQDSGAAEKPAAEAAEKPKKKPATKRKTAAKQKTEAAEAAEAAPAEQAETPAAEAAAEEQPQPKRTRKPKAAAKPKPKPVPASAPADAIRCANMYAQVAGVVSLADLWQLYQMHYPSSYPQTDFNKLLSGATPAGANFRVWFFEGDTYVALEELFDGIEDPWVYMVATTESSTETEWFRRFAARRHRVLPIKRVWGDLAEYDLLADMLALPAVQDLRTFLQAHAASVEAADKLLDKVVSLIRQEENEPKLMDACTSAGISLADASDNGELRRLLHAANATLPHWVHNGWSPQEIEEHLVGTAYFNAPK
;
A
#
# COMPACT_ATOMS: atom_id res chain seq x y z
N MET A 1 -39.14 56.95 38.84
CA MET A 1 -37.95 57.63 38.26
C MET A 1 -37.73 57.10 36.84
N ALA A 2 -36.82 57.73 36.08
CA ALA A 2 -36.87 57.72 34.60
C ALA A 2 -36.22 56.50 33.90
N THR A 3 -36.46 56.41 32.58
CA THR A 3 -36.03 55.33 31.68
C THR A 3 -34.95 55.77 30.68
N ALA A 4 -33.98 54.89 30.41
CA ALA A 4 -33.06 54.89 29.26
C ALA A 4 -32.54 53.44 29.11
N LYS A 5 -32.45 52.74 27.96
CA LYS A 5 -32.58 53.05 26.52
C LYS A 5 -31.36 53.72 25.85
N THR A 6 -31.06 53.27 24.62
CA THR A 6 -29.91 53.61 23.73
C THR A 6 -28.55 53.00 24.16
N ASN A 7 -27.63 52.61 23.26
CA ASN A 7 -27.74 52.48 21.79
C ASN A 7 -26.77 51.41 21.23
N SER A 8 -27.02 50.98 20.00
CA SER A 8 -26.11 50.16 19.18
C SER A 8 -25.19 51.03 18.32
N GLU A 9 -23.92 50.65 18.13
CA GLU A 9 -23.08 51.25 17.08
C GLU A 9 -22.04 50.27 16.50
N THR A 10 -21.83 50.33 15.18
CA THR A 10 -20.86 49.49 14.44
C THR A 10 -19.75 50.36 13.83
N PRO A 11 -18.47 49.98 13.95
CA PRO A 11 -17.40 50.65 13.21
C PRO A 11 -17.28 50.12 11.77
N LYS A 12 -16.98 51.02 10.82
CA LYS A 12 -16.85 50.72 9.38
C LYS A 12 -15.45 50.21 9.00
N LYS A 13 -15.39 49.58 7.83
CA LYS A 13 -14.17 49.35 7.03
C LYS A 13 -13.24 50.57 7.01
N ARG A 14 -11.92 50.33 7.05
CA ARG A 14 -10.90 51.24 6.51
C ARG A 14 -10.05 50.49 5.47
N ASN A 15 -9.51 51.24 4.52
CA ASN A 15 -8.83 50.71 3.33
C ASN A 15 -7.31 50.93 3.38
N ALA A 16 -6.59 49.98 2.77
CA ALA A 16 -5.42 50.17 1.92
C ALA A 16 -4.08 50.67 2.50
N ALA A 17 -3.05 50.41 1.67
CA ALA A 17 -1.71 51.02 1.64
C ALA A 17 -0.73 50.73 2.78
N SER A 18 0.15 49.76 2.53
CA SER A 18 1.56 49.83 2.93
C SER A 18 2.41 49.27 1.79
N LYS A 19 3.37 50.04 1.27
CA LYS A 19 4.24 49.66 0.15
C LYS A 19 5.64 50.25 0.36
N ALA A 20 6.65 49.40 0.16
CA ALA A 20 8.09 49.70 0.08
C ALA A 20 8.78 50.29 1.32
N LEU A 21 9.77 49.55 1.85
CA LEU A 21 11.13 50.06 2.13
C LEU A 21 12.08 48.90 2.55
N SER A 22 13.16 48.71 1.78
CA SER A 22 14.45 48.03 2.09
C SER A 22 15.03 47.47 0.78
N THR A 23 15.98 48.07 0.05
CA THR A 23 17.40 48.43 0.31
C THR A 23 18.45 47.30 0.18
N LYS A 24 18.67 46.86 -1.08
CA LYS A 24 19.93 47.04 -1.82
C LYS A 24 21.27 46.49 -1.23
N ALA A 25 21.65 45.29 -1.66
CA ALA A 25 23.02 44.84 -1.96
C ALA A 25 22.93 43.97 -3.24
N LYS A 26 23.76 44.04 -4.30
CA LYS A 26 25.20 44.28 -4.55
C LYS A 26 26.07 43.00 -4.41
N THR A 27 26.94 42.80 -5.42
CA THR A 27 27.90 41.67 -5.59
C THR A 27 27.22 40.39 -6.11
N ALA A 28 27.79 39.57 -7.00
CA ALA A 28 28.69 39.79 -8.16
C ALA A 28 28.55 38.56 -9.10
N ALA A 29 29.06 38.63 -10.34
CA ALA A 29 29.03 37.48 -11.26
C ALA A 29 30.25 36.54 -11.05
N PRO A 30 30.08 35.22 -11.22
CA PRO A 30 31.18 34.28 -11.50
C PRO A 30 31.33 34.00 -13.01
N ASP A 31 32.55 33.66 -13.42
CA ASP A 31 32.91 33.30 -14.80
C ASP A 31 32.46 31.89 -15.20
N GLN A 32 32.46 31.63 -16.51
CA GLN A 32 32.36 30.28 -17.06
C GLN A 32 33.71 29.56 -16.96
N LEU A 33 33.71 28.30 -16.51
CA LEU A 33 34.82 27.37 -16.74
C LEU A 33 34.30 26.07 -17.33
N VAL A 34 34.95 25.64 -18.40
CA VAL A 34 34.72 24.37 -19.10
C VAL A 34 35.85 23.41 -18.73
N VAL A 35 35.51 22.25 -18.18
CA VAL A 35 36.41 21.08 -18.07
C VAL A 35 35.60 19.83 -18.40
N GLU A 36 36.27 18.82 -18.94
CA GLU A 36 35.69 17.64 -19.60
C GLU A 36 34.95 16.67 -18.65
N ALA A 37 34.10 15.82 -19.22
CA ALA A 37 33.47 14.69 -18.55
C ALA A 37 33.98 13.37 -19.15
N GLU A 38 34.49 12.47 -18.32
CA GLU A 38 34.89 11.13 -18.75
C GLU A 38 33.66 10.26 -19.07
N GLN A 39 33.67 9.61 -20.24
CA GLN A 39 32.66 8.62 -20.61
C GLN A 39 33.04 7.23 -20.07
N THR A 40 32.40 6.80 -18.99
CA THR A 40 32.36 5.37 -18.62
C THR A 40 31.30 4.65 -19.44
N ALA A 41 31.66 3.51 -20.03
CA ALA A 41 30.79 2.79 -20.96
C ALA A 41 29.64 2.05 -20.23
N GLN A 42 28.40 2.31 -20.64
CA GLN A 42 27.22 1.57 -20.17
C GLN A 42 27.20 0.14 -20.73
N PRO A 43 26.86 -0.89 -19.94
CA PRO A 43 26.53 -2.21 -20.45
C PRO A 43 25.19 -2.18 -21.23
N ALA A 44 25.04 -3.08 -22.19
CA ALA A 44 23.86 -3.11 -23.06
C ALA A 44 22.56 -3.45 -22.29
N PRO A 45 21.40 -2.89 -22.68
CA PRO A 45 20.14 -3.14 -22.00
C PRO A 45 19.67 -4.58 -22.17
N GLY A 46 19.62 -5.33 -21.06
CA GLY A 46 19.02 -6.66 -21.02
C GLY A 46 17.51 -6.59 -21.29
N ALA A 47 16.99 -7.47 -22.14
CA ALA A 47 15.57 -7.53 -22.44
C ALA A 47 14.78 -7.93 -21.19
N SER A 48 13.88 -7.06 -20.73
CA SER A 48 13.02 -7.32 -19.57
C SER A 48 12.05 -8.47 -19.88
N SER A 49 12.25 -9.61 -19.22
CA SER A 49 11.43 -10.81 -19.40
C SER A 49 10.06 -10.65 -18.74
N ALA A 50 8.99 -10.96 -19.46
CA ALA A 50 7.64 -10.91 -18.89
C ALA A 50 7.38 -12.07 -17.90
N ALA A 51 8.20 -13.12 -17.95
CA ALA A 51 8.23 -14.20 -16.97
C ALA A 51 8.83 -13.81 -15.60
N ALA A 52 9.65 -12.75 -15.53
CA ALA A 52 10.37 -12.35 -14.32
C ALA A 52 9.53 -12.23 -13.03
N PRO A 53 8.34 -11.57 -13.00
CA PRO A 53 7.53 -11.46 -11.77
C PRO A 53 6.96 -12.80 -11.27
N PHE A 54 7.01 -13.87 -12.07
CA PHE A 54 6.53 -15.20 -11.66
C PHE A 54 7.63 -16.08 -11.05
N ALA A 55 8.91 -15.68 -11.12
CA ALA A 55 10.04 -16.47 -10.65
C ALA A 55 9.93 -16.85 -9.16
N ALA A 56 9.43 -15.94 -8.31
CA ALA A 56 9.22 -16.19 -6.88
C ALA A 56 8.12 -17.25 -6.60
N LEU A 57 7.15 -17.41 -7.51
CA LEU A 57 6.01 -18.34 -7.36
C LEU A 57 6.30 -19.74 -7.91
N VAL A 58 7.47 -19.98 -8.50
CA VAL A 58 7.84 -21.29 -9.08
C VAL A 58 7.81 -22.43 -8.04
N GLY A 59 8.14 -22.13 -6.78
CA GLY A 59 8.05 -23.09 -5.67
C GLY A 59 6.61 -23.38 -5.19
N GLN A 60 5.60 -22.69 -5.72
CA GLN A 60 4.21 -22.72 -5.25
C GLN A 60 3.24 -22.94 -6.42
N PRO A 61 3.16 -24.16 -7.00
CA PRO A 61 2.44 -24.41 -8.25
C PRO A 61 0.94 -24.07 -8.19
N GLU A 62 0.28 -24.22 -7.03
CA GLU A 62 -1.13 -23.84 -6.85
C GLU A 62 -1.34 -22.31 -6.88
N GLU A 63 -0.43 -21.55 -6.29
CA GLU A 63 -0.51 -20.07 -6.28
C GLU A 63 -0.08 -19.48 -7.63
N LEU A 64 0.91 -20.09 -8.30
CA LEU A 64 1.26 -19.77 -9.68
C LEU A 64 0.07 -20.00 -10.63
N ALA A 65 -0.60 -21.17 -10.54
CA ALA A 65 -1.77 -21.47 -11.35
C ALA A 65 -2.97 -20.53 -11.04
N ARG A 66 -3.21 -20.20 -9.77
CA ARG A 66 -4.23 -19.22 -9.35
C ARG A 66 -3.94 -17.83 -9.92
N THR A 67 -2.68 -17.38 -9.85
CA THR A 67 -2.23 -16.06 -10.32
C THR A 67 -2.32 -15.94 -11.85
N LEU A 68 -1.84 -16.96 -12.58
CA LEU A 68 -1.94 -17.00 -14.04
C LEU A 68 -3.41 -17.07 -14.52
N ASN A 69 -4.30 -17.73 -13.77
CA ASN A 69 -5.74 -17.69 -14.04
C ASN A 69 -6.38 -16.31 -13.78
N GLY A 70 -5.69 -15.34 -13.16
CA GLY A 70 -6.10 -13.94 -13.11
C GLY A 70 -5.93 -13.20 -14.44
N LEU A 71 -4.82 -13.43 -15.16
CA LEU A 71 -4.38 -12.69 -16.34
C LEU A 71 -5.34 -12.77 -17.54
N LYS A 72 -5.23 -11.86 -18.52
CA LYS A 72 -6.02 -11.95 -19.76
C LYS A 72 -5.41 -13.02 -20.69
N LYS A 73 -6.22 -13.61 -21.59
CA LYS A 73 -5.73 -14.64 -22.53
C LYS A 73 -4.62 -14.08 -23.45
N THR A 74 -4.64 -12.78 -23.77
CA THR A 74 -3.58 -12.07 -24.48
C THR A 74 -2.23 -12.22 -23.78
N ASP A 75 -2.20 -11.97 -22.48
CA ASP A 75 -0.99 -11.85 -21.66
C ASP A 75 -0.39 -13.25 -21.44
N LEU A 76 -1.25 -14.24 -21.17
CA LEU A 76 -0.90 -15.65 -21.17
C LEU A 76 -0.37 -16.14 -22.52
N THR A 77 -0.84 -15.60 -23.64
CA THR A 77 -0.32 -15.96 -24.98
C THR A 77 1.05 -15.32 -25.24
N ALA A 78 1.33 -14.14 -24.67
CA ALA A 78 2.65 -13.52 -24.72
C ALA A 78 3.68 -14.31 -23.89
N LEU A 79 3.35 -14.64 -22.63
CA LEU A 79 4.17 -15.51 -21.77
C LEU A 79 4.42 -16.88 -22.43
N ALA A 80 3.38 -17.50 -23.01
CA ALA A 80 3.53 -18.77 -23.69
C ALA A 80 4.43 -18.68 -24.94
N LYS A 81 4.47 -17.53 -25.63
CA LYS A 81 5.39 -17.28 -26.75
C LYS A 81 6.83 -17.09 -26.28
N GLU A 82 7.05 -16.39 -25.17
CA GLU A 82 8.36 -16.23 -24.52
C GLU A 82 8.93 -17.60 -24.10
N LEU A 83 8.10 -18.46 -23.50
CA LEU A 83 8.41 -19.84 -23.15
C LEU A 83 8.39 -20.81 -24.35
N SER A 84 8.36 -20.30 -25.59
CA SER A 84 8.39 -21.08 -26.84
C SER A 84 7.31 -22.19 -26.98
N LEU A 85 6.18 -22.05 -26.28
CA LEU A 85 5.11 -23.04 -26.27
C LEU A 85 4.26 -23.02 -27.56
N THR A 86 4.27 -24.14 -28.27
CA THR A 86 3.50 -24.34 -29.51
C THR A 86 2.06 -24.82 -29.25
N GLY A 87 1.15 -24.57 -30.20
CA GLY A 87 -0.25 -25.03 -30.16
C GLY A 87 -1.19 -24.24 -29.24
N THR A 88 -0.71 -23.16 -28.62
CA THR A 88 -1.38 -22.39 -27.56
C THR A 88 -2.66 -21.67 -28.00
N SER A 89 -2.78 -21.30 -29.28
CA SER A 89 -3.93 -20.54 -29.80
C SER A 89 -5.28 -21.22 -29.60
N LYS A 90 -5.33 -22.56 -29.71
CA LYS A 90 -6.56 -23.37 -29.59
C LYS A 90 -7.01 -23.65 -28.15
N LEU A 91 -6.15 -23.42 -27.15
CA LEU A 91 -6.45 -23.72 -25.75
C LEU A 91 -7.46 -22.74 -25.14
N ARG A 92 -8.25 -23.20 -24.17
CA ARG A 92 -9.06 -22.35 -23.28
C ARG A 92 -8.14 -21.58 -22.33
N LYS A 93 -8.67 -20.54 -21.65
CA LYS A 93 -7.86 -19.70 -20.74
C LYS A 93 -7.18 -20.51 -19.63
N ALA A 94 -7.92 -21.39 -18.95
CA ALA A 94 -7.38 -22.24 -17.87
C ALA A 94 -6.30 -23.19 -18.41
N GLU A 95 -6.62 -23.98 -19.44
CA GLU A 95 -5.68 -24.88 -20.13
C GLU A 95 -4.37 -24.18 -20.57
N LEU A 96 -4.44 -22.91 -20.97
CA LEU A 96 -3.28 -22.10 -21.32
C LEU A 96 -2.50 -21.64 -20.06
N ALA A 97 -3.20 -21.22 -19.00
CA ALA A 97 -2.59 -20.84 -17.73
C ALA A 97 -1.86 -22.02 -17.08
N ASP A 98 -2.48 -23.20 -17.03
CA ASP A 98 -1.90 -24.42 -16.46
C ASP A 98 -0.66 -24.87 -17.26
N ARG A 99 -0.70 -24.75 -18.59
CA ARG A 99 0.44 -25.07 -19.46
C ARG A 99 1.59 -24.07 -19.35
N VAL A 100 1.30 -22.79 -19.13
CA VAL A 100 2.32 -21.77 -18.81
C VAL A 100 2.91 -22.00 -17.43
N ALA A 101 2.09 -22.31 -16.41
CA ALA A 101 2.55 -22.62 -15.06
C ALA A 101 3.55 -23.80 -15.07
N LYS A 102 3.18 -24.89 -15.74
CA LYS A 102 4.05 -26.07 -15.87
C LYS A 102 5.36 -25.75 -16.60
N ALA A 103 5.32 -24.98 -17.68
CA ALA A 103 6.51 -24.61 -18.43
C ALA A 103 7.46 -23.68 -17.65
N LEU A 104 6.94 -22.79 -16.80
CA LEU A 104 7.76 -21.98 -15.89
C LEU A 104 8.50 -22.87 -14.87
N VAL A 105 7.82 -23.86 -14.30
CA VAL A 105 8.42 -24.81 -13.36
C VAL A 105 9.46 -25.69 -14.07
N GLU A 106 9.18 -26.21 -15.25
CA GLU A 106 10.13 -27.03 -16.03
C GLU A 106 11.37 -26.22 -16.44
N ASN A 107 11.21 -24.99 -16.91
CA ASN A 107 12.33 -24.12 -17.34
C ASN A 107 13.21 -23.66 -16.15
N ALA A 108 12.61 -23.45 -14.96
CA ALA A 108 13.35 -23.13 -13.75
C ALA A 108 13.97 -24.37 -13.05
N SER A 109 13.50 -25.57 -13.39
CA SER A 109 14.06 -26.85 -12.89
C SER A 109 15.15 -27.43 -13.79
N ALA A 110 15.38 -26.84 -14.97
CA ALA A 110 16.48 -27.21 -15.85
C ALA A 110 17.83 -26.84 -15.18
N PRO A 111 18.72 -27.80 -14.89
CA PRO A 111 19.93 -27.52 -14.14
C PRO A 111 20.95 -26.72 -14.96
N ALA A 112 21.74 -25.89 -14.29
CA ALA A 112 22.75 -25.03 -14.89
C ALA A 112 24.04 -25.77 -15.34
N GLU A 113 23.91 -26.98 -15.87
CA GLU A 113 25.04 -27.84 -16.28
C GLU A 113 25.89 -27.25 -17.42
N ALA A 114 25.36 -26.28 -18.17
CA ALA A 114 26.08 -25.59 -19.24
C ALA A 114 27.14 -24.56 -18.76
N ALA A 115 27.28 -24.32 -17.45
CA ALA A 115 28.18 -23.31 -16.87
C ALA A 115 29.51 -23.87 -16.31
N ALA A 116 29.76 -25.18 -16.44
CA ALA A 116 30.88 -25.86 -15.77
C ALA A 116 32.19 -25.96 -16.60
N ASP A 117 32.15 -25.77 -17.91
CA ASP A 117 33.32 -25.89 -18.80
C ASP A 117 33.90 -24.52 -19.21
N ALA A 118 34.71 -23.93 -18.33
CA ALA A 118 35.59 -22.80 -18.65
C ALA A 118 36.92 -22.93 -17.88
N PRO A 119 38.09 -22.94 -18.56
CA PRO A 119 39.37 -23.19 -17.90
C PRO A 119 39.84 -21.97 -17.07
N THR A 120 40.34 -22.23 -15.86
CA THR A 120 40.99 -21.21 -15.01
C THR A 120 42.49 -21.20 -15.28
N GLU A 121 43.02 -20.13 -15.88
CA GLU A 121 44.47 -19.94 -16.00
C GLU A 121 45.13 -19.49 -14.69
N GLN A 122 46.41 -19.81 -14.54
CA GLN A 122 47.19 -19.62 -13.31
C GLN A 122 48.02 -18.34 -13.37
N SER A 123 48.24 -17.70 -12.21
CA SER A 123 49.44 -16.90 -11.98
C SER A 123 49.84 -16.91 -10.50
N ALA A 124 51.12 -17.20 -10.23
CA ALA A 124 51.82 -16.92 -8.96
C ALA A 124 52.54 -15.55 -9.10
N ALA A 125 53.28 -14.97 -8.15
CA ALA A 125 53.72 -15.32 -6.79
C ALA A 125 53.69 -14.00 -5.95
N ALA A 126 54.24 -13.82 -4.73
CA ALA A 126 55.19 -14.57 -3.91
C ALA A 126 54.93 -14.25 -2.40
N GLU A 127 55.09 -15.19 -1.47
CA GLU A 127 56.31 -15.44 -0.68
C GLU A 127 56.72 -14.32 0.31
N ALA A 128 56.36 -14.49 1.60
CA ALA A 128 57.12 -14.00 2.75
C ALA A 128 56.65 -14.71 4.05
N ALA A 129 57.59 -15.30 4.80
CA ALA A 129 57.39 -15.95 6.11
C ALA A 129 58.76 -16.21 6.79
N PRO A 130 58.85 -16.69 8.05
CA PRO A 130 57.87 -16.72 9.14
C PRO A 130 58.40 -16.03 10.44
N ALA A 131 57.58 -15.98 11.48
CA ALA A 131 58.06 -15.87 12.87
C ALA A 131 57.33 -16.92 13.74
N LYS A 132 58.08 -17.66 14.57
CA LYS A 132 57.53 -18.63 15.54
C LYS A 132 57.44 -18.00 16.92
N GLN A 133 56.41 -18.33 17.69
CA GLN A 133 56.59 -18.64 19.10
C GLN A 133 55.57 -19.69 19.57
N ASP A 134 55.78 -20.24 20.77
CA ASP A 134 55.44 -21.63 21.11
C ASP A 134 54.92 -21.76 22.55
N SER A 135 54.21 -22.85 22.86
CA SER A 135 53.64 -23.22 24.17
C SER A 135 52.54 -22.28 24.77
N GLY A 136 51.66 -22.74 25.66
CA GLY A 136 51.41 -24.10 26.16
C GLY A 136 50.42 -24.17 27.35
N ALA A 137 50.00 -25.39 27.70
CA ALA A 137 49.04 -25.79 28.76
C ALA A 137 47.57 -25.34 28.55
N ALA A 138 46.51 -26.16 28.62
CA ALA A 138 46.23 -27.48 29.22
C ALA A 138 45.89 -27.49 30.73
N GLU A 139 44.59 -27.43 31.07
CA GLU A 139 44.06 -28.07 32.29
C GLU A 139 42.57 -28.47 32.20
N LYS A 140 42.24 -29.56 32.91
CA LYS A 140 40.94 -30.24 33.14
C LYS A 140 41.24 -31.34 34.21
N PRO A 141 40.29 -31.94 34.98
CA PRO A 141 38.83 -31.84 34.88
C PRO A 141 38.05 -31.81 36.23
N ALA A 142 36.71 -31.69 36.10
CA ALA A 142 35.68 -32.04 37.08
C ALA A 142 34.39 -32.42 36.27
N ALA A 143 33.44 -33.31 36.62
CA ALA A 143 33.07 -34.05 37.84
C ALA A 143 32.52 -33.20 39.00
N GLU A 144 31.34 -33.46 39.58
CA GLU A 144 30.21 -34.36 39.24
C GLU A 144 28.89 -33.66 39.70
N ALA A 145 27.66 -34.18 39.67
CA ALA A 145 27.15 -35.56 39.59
C ALA A 145 25.85 -35.65 38.76
N ALA A 146 25.01 -36.66 39.01
CA ALA A 146 23.69 -36.88 38.39
C ALA A 146 22.57 -37.06 39.42
N GLU A 147 21.31 -36.72 39.05
CA GLU A 147 20.16 -37.48 39.56
C GLU A 147 18.91 -37.46 38.64
N LYS A 148 18.14 -38.55 38.69
CA LYS A 148 16.76 -38.72 38.20
C LYS A 148 16.07 -39.75 39.10
N PRO A 149 14.81 -39.54 39.52
CA PRO A 149 13.84 -40.56 39.14
C PRO A 149 12.40 -40.10 38.84
N LYS A 150 11.88 -40.64 37.72
CA LYS A 150 10.52 -41.12 37.45
C LYS A 150 9.43 -40.93 38.54
N LYS A 151 8.25 -40.47 38.11
CA LYS A 151 7.00 -41.30 38.16
C LYS A 151 5.86 -40.75 37.29
N LYS A 152 5.04 -41.66 36.76
CA LYS A 152 3.66 -41.41 36.26
C LYS A 152 2.67 -41.69 37.41
N PRO A 153 1.38 -41.33 37.25
CA PRO A 153 0.41 -42.39 36.88
C PRO A 153 -0.49 -41.99 35.70
N ALA A 154 -1.35 -42.92 35.24
CA ALA A 154 -2.24 -42.71 34.09
C ALA A 154 -3.61 -43.38 34.26
N THR A 155 -4.70 -42.64 33.99
CA THR A 155 -6.10 -43.08 33.89
C THR A 155 -6.96 -41.93 33.35
N LYS A 156 -8.07 -42.10 32.62
CA LYS A 156 -8.62 -43.23 31.82
C LYS A 156 -9.78 -42.68 30.96
N ARG A 157 -9.97 -43.20 29.73
CA ARG A 157 -11.22 -43.30 28.95
C ARG A 157 -12.26 -42.15 28.98
N LYS A 158 -12.63 -41.67 27.78
CA LYS A 158 -13.91 -42.09 27.17
C LYS A 158 -13.92 -41.93 25.64
N THR A 159 -14.82 -42.66 24.98
CA THR A 159 -14.93 -42.80 23.52
C THR A 159 -16.38 -42.60 23.06
N ALA A 160 -16.59 -41.72 22.09
CA ALA A 160 -17.67 -41.73 21.09
C ALA A 160 -17.22 -40.76 19.97
N ALA A 161 -17.04 -41.10 18.69
CA ALA A 161 -17.67 -42.09 17.81
C ALA A 161 -19.07 -41.70 17.32
N LYS A 162 -19.12 -40.91 16.24
CA LYS A 162 -20.10 -41.12 15.16
C LYS A 162 -19.56 -40.60 13.81
N GLN A 163 -19.54 -41.46 12.81
CA GLN A 163 -19.35 -41.09 11.41
C GLN A 163 -20.70 -40.68 10.80
N LYS A 164 -20.69 -39.86 9.75
CA LYS A 164 -21.56 -40.13 8.60
C LYS A 164 -20.89 -39.69 7.29
N THR A 165 -20.77 -40.63 6.36
CA THR A 165 -20.33 -40.43 4.97
C THR A 165 -21.40 -41.01 4.05
N GLU A 166 -21.87 -40.19 3.12
CA GLU A 166 -22.73 -40.45 1.96
C GLU A 166 -22.39 -39.27 1.02
N ALA A 167 -21.73 -39.37 -0.13
CA ALA A 167 -21.56 -40.45 -1.11
C ALA A 167 -22.83 -40.70 -1.95
N ALA A 168 -22.86 -40.11 -3.14
CA ALA A 168 -23.88 -40.30 -4.17
C ALA A 168 -23.26 -40.14 -5.58
N GLU A 169 -22.72 -41.24 -6.09
CA GLU A 169 -22.65 -41.58 -7.52
C GLU A 169 -24.09 -41.74 -8.09
N ALA A 170 -24.39 -41.78 -9.39
CA ALA A 170 -23.62 -41.57 -10.64
C ALA A 170 -24.62 -41.35 -11.81
N ALA A 171 -24.15 -41.48 -13.06
CA ALA A 171 -24.90 -41.56 -14.32
C ALA A 171 -25.51 -40.23 -14.85
N GLU A 172 -25.75 -40.04 -16.16
CA GLU A 172 -25.51 -40.91 -17.33
C GLU A 172 -25.04 -40.07 -18.55
N ALA A 173 -24.80 -40.70 -19.72
CA ALA A 173 -24.17 -40.03 -20.87
C ALA A 173 -24.77 -40.39 -22.24
N ALA A 174 -24.72 -39.40 -23.17
CA ALA A 174 -24.85 -39.53 -24.64
C ALA A 174 -26.25 -39.94 -25.19
N PRO A 175 -26.49 -39.90 -26.53
CA PRO A 175 -25.84 -39.13 -27.60
C PRO A 175 -26.82 -38.25 -28.44
N ALA A 176 -26.28 -37.64 -29.50
CA ALA A 176 -26.91 -36.76 -30.49
C ALA A 176 -27.99 -37.36 -31.41
N GLU A 177 -28.73 -36.49 -32.11
CA GLU A 177 -29.13 -36.72 -33.52
C GLU A 177 -29.22 -35.39 -34.32
N GLN A 178 -29.56 -35.45 -35.62
CA GLN A 178 -29.43 -34.38 -36.62
C GLN A 178 -30.78 -34.02 -37.31
N ALA A 179 -30.73 -33.53 -38.56
CA ALA A 179 -31.82 -33.02 -39.43
C ALA A 179 -32.40 -31.66 -38.98
N GLU A 180 -32.30 -30.55 -39.73
CA GLU A 180 -32.57 -30.24 -41.16
C GLU A 180 -34.01 -29.73 -41.42
N THR A 181 -34.10 -28.77 -42.34
CA THR A 181 -35.32 -28.05 -42.73
C THR A 181 -36.12 -28.83 -43.79
N PRO A 182 -37.40 -28.48 -43.98
CA PRO A 182 -37.68 -27.63 -45.13
C PRO A 182 -38.66 -26.48 -44.83
N ALA A 183 -38.74 -25.53 -45.77
CA ALA A 183 -39.75 -24.48 -45.75
C ALA A 183 -41.13 -25.03 -46.18
N ALA A 184 -42.19 -24.41 -45.68
CA ALA A 184 -43.55 -24.56 -46.19
C ALA A 184 -44.13 -23.16 -46.48
N GLU A 185 -44.73 -23.01 -47.66
CA GLU A 185 -45.26 -21.76 -48.19
C GLU A 185 -46.79 -21.70 -48.01
N ALA A 186 -47.35 -20.48 -48.05
CA ALA A 186 -48.77 -20.17 -48.20
C ALA A 186 -49.78 -20.74 -47.17
N ALA A 187 -50.22 -19.86 -46.27
CA ALA A 187 -51.65 -19.54 -46.15
C ALA A 187 -51.81 -18.15 -45.50
N ALA A 188 -52.66 -17.29 -46.06
CA ALA A 188 -53.04 -16.03 -45.43
C ALA A 188 -54.35 -16.22 -44.67
N GLU A 189 -54.30 -16.19 -43.34
CA GLU A 189 -55.48 -16.21 -42.48
C GLU A 189 -55.51 -14.94 -41.60
N GLU A 190 -56.64 -14.25 -41.60
CA GLU A 190 -56.76 -12.87 -41.13
C GLU A 190 -56.89 -12.81 -39.59
N GLN A 191 -55.75 -12.81 -38.90
CA GLN A 191 -55.74 -12.77 -37.43
C GLN A 191 -56.39 -11.46 -36.91
N PRO A 192 -57.37 -11.54 -35.97
CA PRO A 192 -58.03 -10.37 -35.43
C PRO A 192 -57.05 -9.52 -34.61
N GLN A 193 -57.01 -8.21 -34.91
CA GLN A 193 -56.01 -7.30 -34.33
C GLN A 193 -55.93 -7.41 -32.79
N PRO A 194 -54.74 -7.64 -32.21
CA PRO A 194 -54.60 -7.73 -30.76
C PRO A 194 -54.98 -6.40 -30.12
N LYS A 195 -56.05 -6.42 -29.30
CA LYS A 195 -56.54 -5.24 -28.57
C LYS A 195 -55.39 -4.60 -27.80
N ARG A 196 -55.03 -3.37 -28.20
CA ARG A 196 -53.94 -2.58 -27.58
C ARG A 196 -54.07 -2.56 -26.06
N THR A 197 -53.31 -3.41 -25.39
CA THR A 197 -53.15 -3.37 -23.94
C THR A 197 -52.51 -2.03 -23.59
N ARG A 198 -53.21 -1.23 -22.77
CA ARG A 198 -52.70 0.08 -22.36
C ARG A 198 -51.36 -0.15 -21.64
N LYS A 199 -50.27 0.37 -22.22
CA LYS A 199 -48.94 0.38 -21.58
C LYS A 199 -49.12 0.85 -20.13
N PRO A 200 -48.60 0.11 -19.12
CA PRO A 200 -48.75 0.52 -17.73
C PRO A 200 -48.21 1.95 -17.59
N LYS A 201 -49.05 2.84 -17.05
CA LYS A 201 -48.72 4.26 -16.89
C LYS A 201 -47.48 4.34 -16.01
N ALA A 202 -46.34 4.66 -16.60
CA ALA A 202 -45.04 4.54 -15.95
C ALA A 202 -45.08 5.23 -14.58
N ALA A 203 -44.79 4.47 -13.53
CA ALA A 203 -44.76 5.00 -12.16
C ALA A 203 -43.84 6.22 -12.14
N ALA A 204 -44.34 7.35 -11.66
CA ALA A 204 -43.57 8.58 -11.64
C ALA A 204 -42.28 8.33 -10.84
N LYS A 205 -41.12 8.48 -11.49
CA LYS A 205 -39.83 8.29 -10.83
C LYS A 205 -39.83 9.11 -9.53
N PRO A 206 -39.48 8.51 -8.38
CA PRO A 206 -39.45 9.26 -7.13
C PRO A 206 -38.56 10.50 -7.31
N LYS A 207 -39.06 11.66 -6.92
CA LYS A 207 -38.27 12.90 -6.99
C LYS A 207 -36.98 12.69 -6.17
N PRO A 208 -35.81 13.11 -6.67
CA PRO A 208 -34.58 13.03 -5.89
C PRO A 208 -34.78 13.81 -4.58
N LYS A 209 -34.26 13.26 -3.47
CA LYS A 209 -34.19 14.01 -2.21
C LYS A 209 -33.34 15.26 -2.43
N PRO A 210 -33.67 16.40 -1.81
CA PRO A 210 -32.81 17.58 -1.86
C PRO A 210 -31.47 17.26 -1.22
N VAL A 211 -30.38 17.60 -1.91
CA VAL A 211 -29.02 17.50 -1.40
C VAL A 211 -28.83 18.53 -0.27
N PRO A 212 -28.44 18.13 0.97
CA PRO A 212 -28.06 19.08 2.01
C PRO A 212 -26.87 19.94 1.58
N ALA A 213 -26.91 21.23 1.93
CA ALA A 213 -25.93 22.22 1.49
C ALA A 213 -24.49 21.97 2.00
N SER A 214 -24.33 21.16 3.05
CA SER A 214 -23.01 20.74 3.57
C SER A 214 -22.31 19.70 2.70
N ALA A 215 -23.05 18.92 1.89
CA ALA A 215 -22.56 17.70 1.26
C ALA A 215 -21.23 17.84 0.48
N PRO A 216 -20.95 18.94 -0.25
CA PRO A 216 -19.66 19.15 -0.89
C PRO A 216 -18.51 19.36 0.11
N ALA A 217 -18.74 20.09 1.20
CA ALA A 217 -17.76 20.29 2.26
C ALA A 217 -17.51 18.99 3.04
N ASP A 218 -18.56 18.21 3.30
CA ASP A 218 -18.47 16.89 3.92
C ASP A 218 -17.65 15.91 3.06
N ALA A 219 -17.82 15.97 1.72
CA ALA A 219 -17.05 15.17 0.76
C ALA A 219 -15.56 15.56 0.74
N ILE A 220 -15.25 16.87 0.77
CA ILE A 220 -13.88 17.38 0.87
C ILE A 220 -13.25 17.02 2.21
N ARG A 221 -14.00 17.05 3.31
CA ARG A 221 -13.53 16.62 4.63
C ARG A 221 -13.18 15.13 4.65
N CYS A 222 -14.05 14.30 4.09
CA CYS A 222 -13.79 12.86 3.91
C CYS A 222 -12.54 12.62 3.05
N ALA A 223 -12.38 13.36 1.95
CA ALA A 223 -11.19 13.29 1.09
C ALA A 223 -9.90 13.69 1.82
N ASN A 224 -9.89 14.82 2.55
CA ASN A 224 -8.78 15.24 3.41
C ASN A 224 -8.40 14.16 4.42
N MET A 225 -9.37 13.65 5.18
CA MET A 225 -9.09 12.70 6.26
C MET A 225 -8.54 11.37 5.74
N TYR A 226 -9.15 10.77 4.71
CA TYR A 226 -8.67 9.49 4.20
C TYR A 226 -7.36 9.62 3.39
N ALA A 227 -7.09 10.77 2.76
CA ALA A 227 -5.77 11.09 2.22
C ALA A 227 -4.71 11.19 3.33
N GLN A 228 -5.03 11.79 4.48
CA GLN A 228 -4.14 11.82 5.63
C GLN A 228 -3.92 10.43 6.25
N VAL A 229 -4.96 9.58 6.34
CA VAL A 229 -4.89 8.22 6.90
C VAL A 229 -4.05 7.27 6.04
N ALA A 230 -4.33 7.19 4.74
CA ALA A 230 -3.75 6.18 3.85
C ALA A 230 -2.71 6.71 2.85
N GLY A 231 -2.53 8.03 2.74
CA GLY A 231 -1.62 8.67 1.77
C GLY A 231 -2.20 8.71 0.36
N VAL A 232 -2.70 7.58 -0.15
CA VAL A 232 -3.39 7.47 -1.46
C VAL A 232 -4.67 6.65 -1.30
N VAL A 233 -5.76 7.06 -1.94
CA VAL A 233 -7.07 6.41 -1.86
C VAL A 233 -7.76 6.42 -3.22
N SER A 234 -8.39 5.32 -3.64
CA SER A 234 -9.19 5.31 -4.87
C SER A 234 -10.49 6.11 -4.68
N LEU A 235 -10.91 6.84 -5.71
CA LEU A 235 -12.16 7.61 -5.66
C LEU A 235 -13.41 6.71 -5.47
N ALA A 236 -13.32 5.43 -5.91
CA ALA A 236 -14.38 4.45 -5.73
C ALA A 236 -14.51 3.96 -4.28
N ASP A 237 -13.39 3.80 -3.57
CA ASP A 237 -13.40 3.43 -2.15
C ASP A 237 -13.70 4.64 -1.27
N LEU A 238 -13.18 5.83 -1.61
CA LEU A 238 -13.51 7.07 -0.92
C LEU A 238 -15.01 7.37 -0.94
N TRP A 239 -15.70 7.04 -2.04
CA TRP A 239 -17.16 7.12 -2.12
C TRP A 239 -17.86 6.15 -1.15
N GLN A 240 -17.37 4.92 -0.99
CA GLN A 240 -17.92 3.95 -0.03
C GLN A 240 -17.68 4.43 1.42
N LEU A 241 -16.49 4.94 1.71
CA LEU A 241 -16.11 5.53 2.98
C LEU A 241 -16.99 6.76 3.30
N TYR A 242 -17.22 7.64 2.32
CA TYR A 242 -18.16 8.76 2.42
C TYR A 242 -19.59 8.32 2.73
N GLN A 243 -20.08 7.25 2.08
CA GLN A 243 -21.43 6.73 2.33
C GLN A 243 -21.59 6.07 3.72
N MET A 244 -20.52 5.59 4.37
CA MET A 244 -20.60 5.13 5.76
C MET A 244 -20.78 6.30 6.75
N HIS A 245 -20.09 7.42 6.50
CA HIS A 245 -20.14 8.61 7.35
C HIS A 245 -21.35 9.52 7.07
N TYR A 246 -21.77 9.63 5.81
CA TYR A 246 -22.84 10.52 5.35
C TYR A 246 -23.90 9.76 4.50
N PRO A 247 -24.64 8.79 5.07
CA PRO A 247 -25.45 7.79 4.34
C PRO A 247 -26.72 8.30 3.62
N SER A 248 -26.83 9.60 3.28
CA SER A 248 -27.99 10.13 2.54
C SER A 248 -27.79 11.48 1.81
N SER A 249 -26.56 12.02 1.76
CA SER A 249 -26.30 13.44 1.45
C SER A 249 -26.01 13.78 -0.02
N TYR A 250 -25.29 12.94 -0.78
CA TYR A 250 -24.71 13.35 -2.07
C TYR A 250 -24.77 12.24 -3.12
N PRO A 251 -25.09 12.53 -4.41
CA PRO A 251 -25.01 11.53 -5.48
C PRO A 251 -23.57 11.20 -5.87
N GLN A 252 -23.28 9.94 -6.21
CA GLN A 252 -21.94 9.51 -6.64
C GLN A 252 -21.42 10.29 -7.87
N THR A 253 -22.30 10.67 -8.79
CA THR A 253 -21.92 11.50 -9.96
C THR A 253 -21.38 12.86 -9.56
N ASP A 254 -21.93 13.43 -8.50
CA ASP A 254 -21.65 14.79 -8.06
C ASP A 254 -20.45 14.78 -7.11
N PHE A 255 -20.34 13.75 -6.26
CA PHE A 255 -19.15 13.40 -5.50
C PHE A 255 -17.93 13.20 -6.40
N ASN A 256 -18.04 12.34 -7.42
CA ASN A 256 -16.96 12.11 -8.38
C ASN A 256 -16.61 13.40 -9.12
N LYS A 257 -17.60 14.16 -9.62
CA LYS A 257 -17.35 15.42 -10.34
C LYS A 257 -16.71 16.52 -9.47
N LEU A 258 -17.03 16.55 -8.18
CA LEU A 258 -16.42 17.47 -7.21
C LEU A 258 -14.94 17.10 -6.99
N LEU A 259 -14.66 15.83 -6.71
CA LEU A 259 -13.32 15.35 -6.36
C LEU A 259 -12.44 14.98 -7.57
N SER A 260 -12.99 14.95 -8.79
CA SER A 260 -12.23 14.86 -10.05
C SER A 260 -12.07 16.23 -10.74
N GLY A 261 -12.45 17.32 -10.06
CA GLY A 261 -12.31 18.69 -10.55
C GLY A 261 -10.92 19.27 -10.27
N ALA A 262 -10.82 20.60 -10.31
CA ALA A 262 -9.67 21.29 -9.73
C ALA A 262 -9.69 21.13 -8.21
N THR A 263 -8.52 20.90 -7.58
CA THR A 263 -8.37 20.80 -6.12
C THR A 263 -9.07 21.98 -5.41
N PRO A 264 -10.03 21.72 -4.51
CA PRO A 264 -10.71 22.79 -3.76
C PRO A 264 -9.74 23.58 -2.88
N ALA A 265 -9.95 24.88 -2.74
CA ALA A 265 -9.14 25.71 -1.83
C ALA A 265 -9.31 25.23 -0.38
N GLY A 266 -8.19 24.85 0.27
CA GLY A 266 -8.19 24.25 1.61
C GLY A 266 -8.33 22.71 1.62
N ALA A 267 -8.24 22.05 0.47
CA ALA A 267 -7.94 20.62 0.41
C ALA A 267 -6.43 20.39 0.57
N ASN A 268 -6.07 19.38 1.36
CA ASN A 268 -4.69 18.91 1.56
C ASN A 268 -4.39 17.69 0.67
N PHE A 269 -5.04 17.60 -0.49
CA PHE A 269 -4.91 16.49 -1.44
C PHE A 269 -4.93 16.97 -2.89
N ARG A 270 -4.32 16.18 -3.77
CA ARG A 270 -4.46 16.26 -5.23
C ARG A 270 -5.25 15.10 -5.79
N VAL A 271 -5.89 15.38 -6.91
CA VAL A 271 -6.48 14.37 -7.81
C VAL A 271 -5.35 13.80 -8.66
N TRP A 272 -5.28 12.47 -8.78
CA TRP A 272 -4.26 11.79 -9.56
C TRP A 272 -4.85 10.63 -10.35
N PHE A 273 -4.41 10.48 -11.61
CA PHE A 273 -4.91 9.47 -12.53
C PHE A 273 -3.82 8.41 -12.75
N PHE A 274 -4.13 7.14 -12.51
CA PHE A 274 -3.15 6.07 -12.58
C PHE A 274 -3.79 4.73 -13.01
N GLU A 275 -3.17 4.09 -14.01
CA GLU A 275 -3.62 2.79 -14.57
C GLU A 275 -5.11 2.71 -14.98
N GLY A 276 -5.73 3.87 -15.27
CA GLY A 276 -7.14 3.99 -15.66
C GLY A 276 -8.11 4.40 -14.53
N ASP A 277 -7.66 4.37 -13.28
CA ASP A 277 -8.44 4.78 -12.12
C ASP A 277 -8.14 6.24 -11.71
N THR A 278 -9.06 6.84 -10.93
CA THR A 278 -8.86 8.14 -10.28
C THR A 278 -8.60 7.93 -8.79
N TYR A 279 -7.56 8.57 -8.27
CA TYR A 279 -7.16 8.55 -6.88
C TYR A 279 -7.19 9.96 -6.29
N VAL A 280 -7.39 10.02 -4.98
CA VAL A 280 -7.12 11.17 -4.13
C VAL A 280 -5.85 10.84 -3.36
N ALA A 281 -4.85 11.71 -3.39
CA ALA A 281 -3.56 11.50 -2.73
C ALA A 281 -3.13 12.76 -1.97
N LEU A 282 -2.46 12.59 -0.83
CA LEU A 282 -2.02 13.69 0.05
C LEU A 282 -1.09 14.67 -0.70
N GLU A 283 -1.25 15.97 -0.45
CA GLU A 283 -0.51 17.05 -1.15
C GLU A 283 1.01 16.89 -1.04
N GLU A 284 1.51 16.52 0.14
CA GLU A 284 2.94 16.28 0.45
C GLU A 284 3.57 15.23 -0.49
N LEU A 285 2.79 14.26 -0.97
CA LEU A 285 3.27 13.25 -1.92
C LEU A 285 3.55 13.81 -3.32
N PHE A 286 3.30 15.10 -3.57
CA PHE A 286 3.60 15.80 -4.83
C PHE A 286 4.70 16.86 -4.69
N ASP A 287 5.36 16.95 -3.54
CA ASP A 287 6.52 17.83 -3.38
C ASP A 287 7.61 17.51 -4.39
N GLY A 288 8.23 18.57 -4.93
CA GLY A 288 9.17 18.51 -6.05
C GLY A 288 8.54 18.45 -7.46
N ILE A 289 7.20 18.39 -7.59
CA ILE A 289 6.51 18.35 -8.89
C ILE A 289 5.89 19.71 -9.23
N GLU A 290 6.62 20.53 -10.01
CA GLU A 290 6.24 21.91 -10.32
C GLU A 290 5.00 22.06 -11.23
N ASP A 291 4.70 21.10 -12.10
CA ASP A 291 3.53 21.14 -12.99
C ASP A 291 2.71 19.83 -12.97
N PRO A 292 1.46 19.84 -12.46
CA PRO A 292 0.62 18.65 -12.36
C PRO A 292 0.03 18.19 -13.70
N TRP A 293 0.04 19.01 -14.76
CA TRP A 293 -0.57 18.65 -16.06
C TRP A 293 0.38 17.91 -17.00
N VAL A 294 1.70 18.05 -16.80
CA VAL A 294 2.73 17.44 -17.66
C VAL A 294 2.78 15.91 -17.52
N TYR A 295 2.40 15.36 -16.36
CA TYR A 295 2.65 13.96 -16.01
C TYR A 295 1.62 12.92 -16.49
N MET A 296 0.64 13.30 -17.33
CA MET A 296 -0.30 12.32 -17.93
C MET A 296 0.36 11.31 -18.88
N VAL A 297 1.64 11.49 -19.27
CA VAL A 297 2.36 10.63 -20.21
C VAL A 297 3.77 10.26 -19.70
N ALA A 298 3.98 10.21 -18.38
CA ALA A 298 5.29 9.93 -17.76
C ALA A 298 5.73 8.45 -17.87
N THR A 299 6.27 8.09 -19.03
CA THR A 299 6.82 6.76 -19.33
C THR A 299 8.12 6.50 -18.57
N THR A 300 8.01 5.62 -17.57
CA THR A 300 9.02 4.70 -17.01
C THR A 300 10.36 5.22 -16.44
N GLU A 301 10.94 6.34 -16.85
CA GLU A 301 12.40 6.55 -16.68
C GLU A 301 12.83 7.77 -15.82
N SER A 302 11.91 8.61 -15.35
CA SER A 302 12.25 9.80 -14.54
C SER A 302 11.35 10.03 -13.32
N SER A 303 10.79 8.96 -12.74
CA SER A 303 9.93 9.08 -11.54
C SER A 303 10.74 9.47 -10.31
N THR A 304 10.33 10.53 -9.63
CA THR A 304 10.82 10.86 -8.28
C THR A 304 10.54 9.72 -7.29
N GLU A 305 11.27 9.69 -6.17
CA GLU A 305 10.98 8.76 -5.05
C GLU A 305 9.52 8.89 -4.59
N THR A 306 9.00 10.11 -4.54
CA THR A 306 7.57 10.39 -4.26
C THR A 306 6.63 9.82 -5.33
N GLU A 307 6.98 9.85 -6.62
CA GLU A 307 6.16 9.20 -7.66
C GLU A 307 6.21 7.67 -7.57
N TRP A 308 7.39 7.09 -7.36
CA TRP A 308 7.51 5.65 -7.11
C TRP A 308 6.63 5.22 -5.94
N PHE A 309 6.66 5.98 -4.83
CA PHE A 309 5.82 5.76 -3.66
C PHE A 309 4.32 5.84 -3.98
N ARG A 310 3.84 6.88 -4.67
CA ARG A 310 2.42 6.98 -5.08
C ARG A 310 1.97 5.78 -5.92
N ARG A 311 2.82 5.34 -6.87
CA ARG A 311 2.58 4.16 -7.73
C ARG A 311 2.57 2.83 -6.95
N PHE A 312 3.47 2.69 -5.97
CA PHE A 312 3.53 1.54 -5.07
C PHE A 312 2.32 1.46 -4.13
N ALA A 313 1.99 2.58 -3.47
CA ALA A 313 0.85 2.75 -2.57
C ALA A 313 -0.47 2.36 -3.28
N ALA A 314 -0.81 3.01 -4.40
CA ALA A 314 -2.02 2.70 -5.17
C ALA A 314 -2.15 1.22 -5.58
N ARG A 315 -1.04 0.57 -5.96
CA ARG A 315 -1.03 -0.87 -6.28
C ARG A 315 -1.29 -1.74 -5.04
N ARG A 316 -0.75 -1.38 -3.89
CA ARG A 316 -0.94 -2.10 -2.61
C ARG A 316 -2.36 -1.90 -2.05
N HIS A 317 -2.96 -0.73 -2.26
CA HIS A 317 -4.34 -0.42 -1.84
C HIS A 317 -5.41 -1.16 -2.64
N ARG A 318 -5.09 -1.71 -3.82
CA ARG A 318 -5.97 -2.66 -4.54
C ARG A 318 -6.04 -4.05 -3.89
N VAL A 319 -5.20 -4.34 -2.91
CA VAL A 319 -5.10 -5.66 -2.23
C VAL A 319 -5.54 -5.60 -0.77
N LEU A 320 -5.16 -4.53 -0.05
CA LEU A 320 -5.56 -4.31 1.35
C LEU A 320 -6.75 -3.35 1.44
N PRO A 321 -7.76 -3.57 2.30
CA PRO A 321 -8.81 -2.60 2.54
C PRO A 321 -8.26 -1.36 3.26
N ILE A 322 -8.78 -0.17 2.96
CA ILE A 322 -8.45 1.07 3.68
C ILE A 322 -8.94 0.96 5.14
N LYS A 323 -8.11 1.37 6.11
CA LYS A 323 -8.52 1.43 7.52
C LYS A 323 -9.70 2.39 7.69
N ARG A 324 -10.76 1.91 8.34
CA ARG A 324 -11.97 2.72 8.57
C ARG A 324 -11.75 3.64 9.76
N VAL A 325 -11.96 4.94 9.54
CA VAL A 325 -12.12 5.92 10.62
C VAL A 325 -13.53 5.74 11.19
N TRP A 326 -13.64 5.70 12.53
CA TRP A 326 -14.90 5.60 13.27
C TRP A 326 -15.16 6.90 14.04
N GLY A 327 -16.43 7.20 14.34
CA GLY A 327 -16.83 8.50 14.91
C GLY A 327 -17.17 9.52 13.82
N ASP A 328 -17.36 10.79 14.20
CA ASP A 328 -17.63 11.86 13.24
C ASP A 328 -16.33 12.45 12.68
N LEU A 329 -16.16 12.38 11.36
CA LEU A 329 -15.05 13.02 10.63
C LEU A 329 -14.96 14.54 10.88
N ALA A 330 -16.03 15.18 11.39
CA ALA A 330 -16.02 16.59 11.76
C ALA A 330 -15.21 16.91 13.03
N GLU A 331 -15.09 15.94 13.96
CA GLU A 331 -14.40 16.08 15.25
C GLU A 331 -13.15 15.19 15.34
N TYR A 332 -12.94 14.28 14.39
CA TYR A 332 -11.84 13.33 14.37
C TYR A 332 -10.47 14.00 14.10
N ASP A 333 -9.57 13.94 15.09
CA ASP A 333 -8.17 14.37 14.98
C ASP A 333 -7.24 13.15 14.97
N LEU A 334 -6.81 12.76 13.76
CA LEU A 334 -5.89 11.65 13.53
C LEU A 334 -4.55 11.83 14.25
N LEU A 335 -4.05 13.06 14.39
CA LEU A 335 -2.76 13.31 15.03
C LEU A 335 -2.88 13.18 16.55
N ALA A 336 -3.95 13.69 17.14
CA ALA A 336 -4.24 13.48 18.56
C ALA A 336 -4.40 11.97 18.90
N ASP A 337 -5.13 11.22 18.07
CA ASP A 337 -5.29 9.76 18.19
C ASP A 337 -3.94 9.03 18.12
N MET A 338 -3.10 9.34 17.13
CA MET A 338 -1.76 8.73 16.98
C MET A 338 -0.83 9.08 18.13
N LEU A 339 -0.84 10.33 18.61
CA LEU A 339 -0.05 10.77 19.75
C LEU A 339 -0.55 10.14 21.06
N ALA A 340 -1.84 9.79 21.18
CA ALA A 340 -2.41 9.14 22.36
C ALA A 340 -2.06 7.64 22.49
N LEU A 341 -1.44 7.02 21.48
CA LEU A 341 -1.02 5.61 21.54
C LEU A 341 0.02 5.38 22.64
N PRO A 342 -0.08 4.31 23.46
CA PRO A 342 0.83 4.08 24.59
C PRO A 342 2.33 4.06 24.19
N ALA A 343 2.70 3.36 23.13
CA ALA A 343 4.09 3.30 22.66
C ALA A 343 4.64 4.67 22.21
N VAL A 344 3.75 5.58 21.76
CA VAL A 344 4.10 6.95 21.36
C VAL A 344 4.23 7.87 22.59
N GLN A 345 3.45 7.63 23.66
CA GLN A 345 3.61 8.31 24.95
C GLN A 345 4.86 7.83 25.73
N ASP A 346 5.20 6.54 25.65
CA ASP A 346 6.44 5.99 26.19
C ASP A 346 7.65 6.64 25.49
N LEU A 347 7.64 6.68 24.15
CA LEU A 347 8.64 7.37 23.34
C LEU A 347 8.70 8.87 23.67
N ARG A 348 7.56 9.56 23.81
CA ARG A 348 7.50 10.98 24.20
C ARG A 348 8.15 11.23 25.56
N THR A 349 7.88 10.36 26.53
CA THR A 349 8.44 10.45 27.88
C THR A 349 9.95 10.26 27.86
N PHE A 350 10.45 9.30 27.08
CA PHE A 350 11.89 9.14 26.85
C PHE A 350 12.51 10.36 26.18
N LEU A 351 11.91 10.90 25.11
CA LEU A 351 12.43 12.09 24.42
C LEU A 351 12.42 13.33 25.32
N GLN A 352 11.39 13.52 26.16
CA GLN A 352 11.31 14.63 27.12
C GLN A 352 12.35 14.55 28.24
N ALA A 353 12.86 13.36 28.56
CA ALA A 353 13.95 13.18 29.53
C ALA A 353 15.35 13.50 28.94
N HIS A 354 15.53 13.38 27.62
CA HIS A 354 16.84 13.49 26.95
C HIS A 354 17.00 14.72 26.04
N ALA A 355 15.92 15.42 25.68
CA ALA A 355 15.97 16.64 24.88
C ALA A 355 16.25 17.90 25.72
N ALA A 356 16.78 18.95 25.09
CA ALA A 356 17.07 20.23 25.75
C ALA A 356 15.82 20.99 26.26
N SER A 357 14.62 20.66 25.78
CA SER A 357 13.34 21.16 26.32
C SER A 357 12.17 20.25 25.90
N VAL A 358 11.04 20.37 26.60
CA VAL A 358 9.77 19.70 26.24
C VAL A 358 9.34 20.08 24.82
N GLU A 359 9.46 21.35 24.44
CA GLU A 359 9.13 21.83 23.09
C GLU A 359 10.05 21.25 21.99
N ALA A 360 11.28 20.88 22.33
CA ALA A 360 12.20 20.21 21.41
C ALA A 360 11.88 18.72 21.30
N ALA A 361 11.54 18.06 22.41
CA ALA A 361 11.09 16.67 22.42
C ALA A 361 9.80 16.48 21.62
N ASP A 362 8.82 17.37 21.79
CA ASP A 362 7.53 17.30 21.09
C ASP A 362 7.71 17.53 19.57
N LYS A 363 8.52 18.52 19.14
CA LYS A 363 8.86 18.71 17.71
C LYS A 363 9.63 17.54 17.11
N LEU A 364 10.47 16.88 17.90
CA LEU A 364 11.16 15.66 17.48
C LEU A 364 10.19 14.47 17.37
N LEU A 365 9.24 14.35 18.30
CA LEU A 365 8.19 13.34 18.25
C LEU A 365 7.34 13.50 16.99
N ASP A 366 6.87 14.72 16.69
CA ASP A 366 6.12 15.02 15.45
C ASP A 366 6.91 14.59 14.20
N LYS A 367 8.22 14.91 14.16
CA LYS A 367 9.11 14.49 13.06
C LYS A 367 9.27 12.98 12.97
N VAL A 368 9.47 12.29 14.10
CA VAL A 368 9.63 10.84 14.18
C VAL A 368 8.35 10.11 13.77
N VAL A 369 7.19 10.57 14.24
CA VAL A 369 5.87 10.06 13.83
C VAL A 369 5.66 10.27 12.32
N SER A 370 6.02 11.44 11.78
CA SER A 370 5.92 11.70 10.34
C SER A 370 6.80 10.75 9.51
N LEU A 371 8.07 10.59 9.88
CA LEU A 371 9.01 9.68 9.20
C LEU A 371 8.54 8.21 9.30
N ILE A 372 8.09 7.75 10.47
CA ILE A 372 7.55 6.39 10.65
C ILE A 372 6.44 6.13 9.62
N ARG A 373 5.46 7.04 9.48
CA ARG A 373 4.30 6.86 8.60
C ARG A 373 4.62 6.82 7.11
N GLN A 374 5.82 7.28 6.74
CA GLN A 374 6.40 7.23 5.40
C GLN A 374 7.17 5.91 5.13
N GLU A 375 7.15 4.96 6.07
CA GLU A 375 7.94 3.71 6.08
C GLU A 375 9.47 3.96 6.13
N GLU A 376 9.90 5.10 6.70
CA GLU A 376 11.32 5.45 6.78
C GLU A 376 12.08 4.54 7.75
N ASN A 377 13.26 4.09 7.31
CA ASN A 377 14.01 3.05 7.99
C ASN A 377 14.69 3.53 9.29
N GLU A 378 14.91 2.59 10.23
CA GLU A 378 15.50 2.86 11.55
C GLU A 378 16.74 3.79 11.54
N PRO A 379 17.70 3.68 10.59
CA PRO A 379 18.81 4.64 10.49
C PRO A 379 18.35 6.09 10.35
N LYS A 380 17.40 6.41 9.45
CA LYS A 380 16.88 7.77 9.28
C LYS A 380 16.17 8.30 10.53
N LEU A 381 15.49 7.42 11.29
CA LEU A 381 14.88 7.78 12.58
C LEU A 381 15.96 8.11 13.63
N MET A 382 16.99 7.28 13.75
CA MET A 382 18.12 7.49 14.66
C MET A 382 18.93 8.74 14.28
N ASP A 383 19.14 9.00 12.99
CA ASP A 383 19.78 10.21 12.48
C ASP A 383 18.95 11.45 12.78
N ALA A 384 17.61 11.37 12.73
CA ALA A 384 16.72 12.46 13.11
C ALA A 384 16.80 12.79 14.61
N CYS A 385 16.84 11.78 15.49
CA CYS A 385 17.05 11.97 16.93
C CYS A 385 18.45 12.54 17.23
N THR A 386 19.49 12.02 16.59
CA THR A 386 20.88 12.48 16.76
C THR A 386 21.03 13.94 16.29
N SER A 387 20.44 14.29 15.14
CA SER A 387 20.42 15.66 14.60
C SER A 387 19.67 16.66 15.48
N ALA A 388 18.74 16.19 16.33
CA ALA A 388 18.02 17.00 17.30
C ALA A 388 18.77 17.13 18.65
N GLY A 389 19.97 16.55 18.77
CA GLY A 389 20.80 16.65 19.97
C GLY A 389 20.52 15.62 21.06
N ILE A 390 19.79 14.54 20.76
CA ILE A 390 19.63 13.42 21.71
C ILE A 390 20.99 12.72 21.86
N SER A 391 21.67 12.97 22.98
CA SER A 391 23.03 12.50 23.25
C SER A 391 23.04 11.05 23.75
N LEU A 392 22.92 10.09 22.81
CA LEU A 392 22.95 8.64 23.07
C LEU A 392 24.37 8.12 23.38
N ALA A 393 25.05 8.74 24.34
CA ALA A 393 26.42 8.41 24.74
C ALA A 393 26.49 7.05 25.46
N ASP A 394 25.46 6.72 26.26
CA ASP A 394 25.34 5.43 26.91
C ASP A 394 24.62 4.40 26.02
N ALA A 395 25.21 3.21 25.91
CA ALA A 395 24.69 2.14 25.06
C ALA A 395 23.31 1.62 25.52
N SER A 396 22.97 1.82 26.80
CA SER A 396 21.63 1.53 27.35
C SER A 396 20.57 2.38 26.67
N ASP A 397 20.78 3.70 26.59
CA ASP A 397 19.79 4.65 26.08
C ASP A 397 19.65 4.55 24.56
N ASN A 398 20.75 4.17 23.86
CA ASN A 398 20.70 3.82 22.44
C ASN A 398 19.81 2.58 22.19
N GLY A 399 19.95 1.55 23.03
CA GLY A 399 19.12 0.33 22.96
C GLY A 399 17.65 0.61 23.30
N GLU A 400 17.39 1.41 24.33
CA GLU A 400 16.04 1.77 24.75
C GLU A 400 15.33 2.66 23.72
N LEU A 401 16.00 3.66 23.14
CA LEU A 401 15.43 4.46 22.06
C LEU A 401 15.04 3.58 20.87
N ARG A 402 15.90 2.65 20.43
CA ARG A 402 15.57 1.70 19.34
C ARG A 402 14.35 0.85 19.69
N ARG A 403 14.25 0.35 20.93
CA ARG A 403 13.09 -0.42 21.41
C ARG A 403 11.80 0.39 21.34
N LEU A 404 11.84 1.66 21.74
CA LEU A 404 10.69 2.56 21.72
C LEU A 404 10.31 2.99 20.29
N LEU A 405 11.29 3.29 19.43
CA LEU A 405 11.07 3.55 18.00
C LEU A 405 10.44 2.34 17.30
N HIS A 406 10.92 1.13 17.58
CA HIS A 406 10.34 -0.10 17.04
C HIS A 406 8.90 -0.34 17.52
N ALA A 407 8.61 -0.12 18.80
CA ALA A 407 7.26 -0.22 19.35
C ALA A 407 6.30 0.82 18.75
N ALA A 408 6.75 2.06 18.57
CA ALA A 408 5.99 3.10 17.87
C ALA A 408 5.75 2.73 16.39
N ASN A 409 6.78 2.24 15.69
CA ASN A 409 6.69 1.82 14.28
C ASN A 409 5.71 0.66 14.06
N ALA A 410 5.65 -0.30 14.98
CA ALA A 410 4.73 -1.44 14.92
C ALA A 410 3.26 -1.07 15.23
N THR A 411 3.03 0.01 15.97
CA THR A 411 1.68 0.43 16.45
C THR A 411 1.08 1.61 15.69
N LEU A 412 1.89 2.49 15.09
CA LEU A 412 1.42 3.63 14.30
C LEU A 412 0.82 3.20 12.95
N PRO A 413 -0.17 3.95 12.41
CA PRO A 413 -0.78 3.66 11.11
C PRO A 413 0.06 4.19 9.93
N HIS A 414 0.39 3.32 8.96
CA HIS A 414 1.25 3.66 7.82
C HIS A 414 0.46 3.89 6.52
N TRP A 415 0.94 4.81 5.68
CA TRP A 415 0.35 5.05 4.34
C TRP A 415 0.45 3.80 3.45
N VAL A 416 1.64 3.19 3.34
CA VAL A 416 1.87 1.95 2.58
C VAL A 416 0.94 0.80 3.01
N HIS A 417 0.50 0.82 4.26
CA HIS A 417 -0.36 -0.19 4.86
C HIS A 417 -1.85 0.24 4.85
N ASN A 418 -2.21 1.20 4.00
CA ASN A 418 -3.59 1.68 3.79
C ASN A 418 -4.23 2.29 5.07
N GLY A 419 -3.39 2.88 5.93
CA GLY A 419 -3.75 3.43 7.22
C GLY A 419 -3.74 2.43 8.38
N TRP A 420 -3.42 1.15 8.16
CA TRP A 420 -3.24 0.17 9.23
C TRP A 420 -1.81 0.22 9.79
N SER A 421 -1.62 -0.24 11.03
CA SER A 421 -0.28 -0.53 11.55
C SER A 421 0.20 -1.94 11.15
N PRO A 422 1.51 -2.23 11.19
CA PRO A 422 2.03 -3.58 10.99
C PRO A 422 1.39 -4.60 11.93
N GLN A 423 1.21 -4.23 13.21
CA GLN A 423 0.54 -5.09 14.19
C GLN A 423 -0.93 -5.33 13.81
N GLU A 424 -1.70 -4.29 13.48
CA GLU A 424 -3.12 -4.47 13.10
C GLU A 424 -3.29 -5.33 11.84
N ILE A 425 -2.35 -5.28 10.89
CA ILE A 425 -2.33 -6.19 9.75
C ILE A 425 -2.07 -7.62 10.20
N GLU A 426 -1.11 -7.86 11.08
CA GLU A 426 -0.83 -9.21 11.58
C GLU A 426 -2.03 -9.77 12.37
N GLU A 427 -2.65 -8.96 13.23
CA GLU A 427 -3.87 -9.33 13.95
C GLU A 427 -5.04 -9.65 13.00
N HIS A 428 -5.19 -8.89 11.90
CA HIS A 428 -6.22 -9.15 10.88
C HIS A 428 -5.93 -10.44 10.08
N LEU A 429 -4.66 -10.73 9.77
CA LEU A 429 -4.25 -11.90 8.98
C LEU A 429 -4.26 -13.21 9.80
N VAL A 430 -3.80 -13.16 11.06
CA VAL A 430 -3.68 -14.33 11.94
C VAL A 430 -4.95 -14.55 12.77
N GLY A 431 -5.77 -13.52 12.98
CA GLY A 431 -6.99 -13.57 13.78
C GLY A 431 -6.76 -13.57 15.29
N THR A 432 -5.52 -13.30 15.73
CA THR A 432 -5.12 -13.21 17.15
C THR A 432 -4.67 -11.81 17.48
N ALA A 433 -5.36 -11.14 18.42
CA ALA A 433 -4.91 -9.85 18.94
C ALA A 433 -3.59 -10.01 19.72
N TYR A 434 -2.55 -9.27 19.31
CA TYR A 434 -1.26 -9.28 19.96
C TYR A 434 -1.27 -8.28 21.10
N PHE A 435 -1.55 -8.76 22.31
CA PHE A 435 -1.44 -7.97 23.54
C PHE A 435 0.02 -7.69 23.92
N ASN A 436 0.73 -6.94 23.07
CA ASN A 436 2.00 -6.27 23.33
C ASN A 436 1.81 -5.08 24.29
N ALA A 437 1.03 -5.27 25.35
CA ALA A 437 0.98 -4.34 26.45
C ALA A 437 2.30 -4.46 27.23
N PRO A 438 3.08 -3.36 27.41
CA PRO A 438 4.15 -3.35 28.39
C PRO A 438 3.58 -3.63 29.79
N LYS A 439 4.41 -4.21 30.67
CA LYS A 439 4.09 -4.53 32.07
C LYS A 439 4.70 -3.53 33.03
#